data_AF-A0A7C5W3Y3-F1
#
_entry.id   AF-A0A7C5W3Y3-F1
#
_cell.length_a   1.000
_cell.length_b   1.000
_cell.length_c   1.000
_cell.angle_alpha   90.00
_cell.angle_beta   90.00
_cell.angle_gamma   90.00
#
_symmetry.space_group_name_H-M   'P 1'
#
loop_
_entity.id
_entity.type
_entity.pdbx_description
1 polymer ?
#
loop_
_entity_poly.entity_id
_entity_poly.type
_entity_poly.pdbx_seq_one_letter_code
_entity_poly.pdbx_strand_id
1 'polypeptide(L)'
;MTRQRIIAAAVAAVLVMGGLAARYAALWLQPVPLYVVNGFEEELTLETRGREQESIGPLSVLFTTCPRHGTPMAVRKTSGEALEDFTFPVKFGVGARVFGKPAAVYNVASRGIIELRRIPYAGAGASGGIEETRYTSERFITFPALDVAFTDAPQSVPLPPGKLEYRQAVDFFAGRDIELIWLLEAEGRFSECEEFAVDRFRCGSASPDLADFFTSWYLASPDAGIALIDEILVSGGGDMVLLHRVRQDLELTFEPRRAVVERYRRLYVEHPSDPSYAYLYARMLSGKEALDVISPLLESVRRCPWLAVLAAQETLLQRRFAEAARLYMTASGLLGDYAGLHARIADALLIAGRSSDVLELPFVRSQFPGRY
;
A
#
# COMPACT_ATOMS: atom_id res chain seq x y z
N MET A 1 61.02 -15.29 -31.74
CA MET A 1 59.64 -15.80 -31.58
C MET A 1 59.08 -16.16 -32.94
N THR A 2 58.69 -17.42 -33.15
CA THR A 2 58.27 -17.96 -34.46
C THR A 2 56.84 -17.53 -34.82
N ARG A 3 56.60 -17.23 -36.12
CA ARG A 3 55.30 -16.83 -36.72
C ARG A 3 54.10 -17.66 -36.22
N GLN A 4 54.33 -18.95 -35.96
CA GLN A 4 53.33 -19.88 -35.42
C GLN A 4 52.82 -19.50 -34.02
N ARG A 5 53.65 -18.94 -33.13
CA ARG A 5 53.22 -18.47 -31.80
C ARG A 5 52.33 -17.24 -31.87
N ILE A 6 52.58 -16.35 -32.84
CA ILE A 6 51.76 -15.15 -33.07
C ILE A 6 50.39 -15.56 -33.61
N ILE A 7 50.35 -16.49 -34.57
CA ILE A 7 49.10 -17.01 -35.13
C ILE A 7 48.30 -17.76 -34.05
N ALA A 8 48.93 -18.61 -33.23
CA ALA A 8 48.27 -19.30 -32.14
C ALA A 8 47.70 -18.33 -31.08
N ALA A 9 48.46 -17.29 -30.72
CA ALA A 9 47.98 -16.26 -29.79
C ALA A 9 46.82 -15.44 -30.38
N ALA A 10 46.87 -15.12 -31.67
CA ALA A 10 45.78 -14.41 -32.37
C ALA A 10 44.50 -15.26 -32.44
N VAL A 11 44.62 -16.55 -32.78
CA VAL A 11 43.49 -17.49 -32.80
C VAL A 11 42.90 -17.67 -31.39
N ALA A 12 43.75 -17.83 -30.36
CA ALA A 12 43.29 -17.91 -28.98
C ALA A 12 42.58 -16.62 -28.54
N ALA A 13 43.10 -15.44 -28.87
CA ALA A 13 42.46 -14.17 -28.57
C ALA A 13 41.10 -14.02 -29.27
N VAL A 14 40.99 -14.41 -30.55
CA VAL A 14 39.73 -14.39 -31.30
C VAL A 14 38.71 -15.37 -30.71
N LEU A 15 39.13 -16.58 -30.31
CA LEU A 15 38.26 -17.54 -29.65
C LEU A 15 37.78 -17.06 -28.28
N VAL A 16 38.66 -16.45 -27.49
CA VAL A 16 38.30 -15.87 -26.18
C VAL A 16 37.33 -14.70 -26.36
N MET A 17 37.61 -13.79 -27.30
CA MET A 17 36.74 -12.65 -27.59
C MET A 17 35.40 -13.08 -28.19
N GLY A 18 35.38 -14.10 -29.06
CA GLY A 18 34.17 -14.68 -29.62
C GLY A 18 33.33 -15.39 -28.55
N GLY A 19 33.98 -16.15 -27.65
CA GLY A 19 33.32 -16.77 -26.49
C GLY A 19 32.77 -15.75 -25.51
N LEU A 20 33.50 -14.66 -25.24
CA LEU A 20 33.03 -13.53 -24.44
C LEU A 20 31.82 -12.87 -25.12
N ALA A 21 31.90 -12.54 -26.42
CA ALA A 21 30.81 -11.92 -27.16
C ALA A 21 29.54 -12.79 -27.19
N ALA A 22 29.68 -14.10 -27.38
CA ALA A 22 28.55 -15.05 -27.32
C ALA A 22 27.95 -15.12 -25.92
N ARG A 23 28.79 -15.15 -24.87
CA ARG A 23 28.33 -15.10 -23.47
C ARG A 23 27.65 -13.77 -23.13
N TYR A 24 28.17 -12.65 -23.61
CA TYR A 24 27.55 -11.34 -23.49
C TYR A 24 26.19 -11.31 -24.17
N ALA A 25 26.09 -11.79 -25.42
CA ALA A 25 24.84 -11.85 -26.15
C ALA A 25 23.79 -12.74 -25.45
N ALA A 26 24.20 -13.89 -24.91
CA ALA A 26 23.31 -14.76 -24.14
C ALA A 26 22.79 -14.09 -22.86
N LEU A 27 23.62 -13.34 -22.14
CA LEU A 27 23.22 -12.60 -20.92
C LEU A 27 22.25 -11.45 -21.21
N TRP A 28 22.39 -10.79 -22.37
CA TRP A 28 21.43 -9.78 -22.83
C TRP A 28 20.04 -10.36 -23.10
N LEU A 29 19.97 -11.65 -23.46
CA LEU A 29 18.73 -12.35 -23.78
C LEU A 29 18.09 -13.03 -22.58
N GLN A 30 18.79 -13.14 -21.44
CA GLN A 30 18.20 -13.74 -20.25
C GLN A 30 17.06 -12.86 -19.70
N PRO A 31 15.88 -13.45 -19.43
CA PRO A 31 14.79 -12.74 -18.80
C PRO A 31 15.16 -12.38 -17.36
N VAL A 32 14.79 -11.18 -16.93
CA VAL A 32 14.98 -10.72 -15.55
C VAL A 32 13.64 -10.87 -14.82
N PRO A 33 13.62 -11.40 -13.59
CA PRO A 33 12.41 -11.45 -12.76
C PRO A 33 11.77 -10.07 -12.56
N LEU A 34 10.45 -10.01 -12.71
CA LEU A 34 9.61 -8.88 -12.34
C LEU A 34 8.55 -9.35 -11.36
N TYR A 35 8.52 -8.74 -10.17
CA TYR A 35 7.45 -8.92 -9.19
C TYR A 35 6.50 -7.73 -9.30
N VAL A 36 5.24 -7.98 -9.65
CA VAL A 36 4.21 -6.93 -9.70
C VAL A 36 3.35 -7.04 -8.46
N VAL A 37 3.42 -6.03 -7.60
CA VAL A 37 2.79 -6.01 -6.27
C VAL A 37 1.45 -5.32 -6.35
N ASN A 38 0.38 -6.05 -6.06
CA ASN A 38 -0.96 -5.51 -5.91
C ASN A 38 -1.28 -5.27 -4.43
N GLY A 39 -1.26 -4.00 -4.01
CA GLY A 39 -1.69 -3.61 -2.66
C GLY A 39 -3.20 -3.33 -2.52
N PHE A 40 -4.01 -3.60 -3.55
CA PHE A 40 -5.46 -3.43 -3.50
C PHE A 40 -6.14 -4.72 -3.00
N GLU A 41 -7.27 -4.56 -2.32
CA GLU A 41 -8.15 -5.67 -1.90
C GLU A 41 -8.99 -6.25 -3.05
N GLU A 42 -8.90 -5.65 -4.23
CA GLU A 42 -9.51 -6.14 -5.47
C GLU A 42 -8.46 -6.76 -6.41
N GLU A 43 -8.93 -7.63 -7.29
CA GLU A 43 -8.13 -8.20 -8.36
C GLU A 43 -7.84 -7.16 -9.44
N LEU A 44 -6.61 -7.15 -9.95
CA LEU A 44 -6.15 -6.25 -10.99
C LEU A 44 -5.71 -7.03 -12.23
N THR A 45 -5.68 -6.34 -13.36
CA THR A 45 -5.18 -6.87 -14.64
C THR A 45 -3.96 -6.09 -15.08
N LEU A 46 -2.88 -6.82 -15.39
CA LEU A 46 -1.68 -6.29 -16.04
C LEU A 46 -1.75 -6.53 -17.54
N GLU A 47 -1.73 -5.44 -18.30
CA GLU A 47 -1.62 -5.48 -19.75
C GLU A 47 -0.21 -5.09 -20.18
N THR A 48 0.47 -5.99 -20.88
CA THR A 48 1.78 -5.72 -21.48
C THR A 48 1.68 -5.88 -22.98
N ARG A 49 2.11 -4.86 -23.75
CA ARG A 49 1.99 -4.90 -25.22
C ARG A 49 2.63 -6.15 -25.80
N GLY A 50 1.83 -6.96 -26.50
CA GLY A 50 2.28 -8.19 -27.14
C GLY A 50 2.35 -9.42 -26.22
N ARG A 51 1.75 -9.35 -25.03
CA ARG A 51 1.50 -10.49 -24.14
C ARG A 51 0.00 -10.62 -23.87
N GLU A 52 -0.40 -11.80 -23.41
CA GLU A 52 -1.72 -12.00 -22.82
C GLU A 52 -1.86 -11.17 -21.54
N GLN A 53 -3.08 -10.78 -21.22
CA GLN A 53 -3.37 -10.10 -19.97
C GLN A 53 -3.15 -11.05 -18.79
N GLU A 54 -2.44 -10.59 -17.77
CA GLU A 54 -2.15 -11.38 -16.58
C GLU A 54 -2.98 -10.83 -15.41
N SER A 55 -3.66 -11.72 -14.68
CA SER A 55 -4.39 -11.35 -13.46
C SER A 55 -3.43 -11.28 -12.27
N ILE A 56 -3.64 -10.28 -11.41
CA ILE A 56 -2.95 -10.10 -10.13
C ILE A 56 -4.01 -10.14 -9.04
N GLY A 57 -4.00 -11.20 -8.23
CA GLY A 57 -4.96 -11.38 -7.13
C GLY A 57 -4.90 -10.24 -6.09
N PRO A 58 -5.94 -10.11 -5.24
CA PRO A 58 -5.97 -9.09 -4.20
C PRO A 58 -4.87 -9.31 -3.17
N LEU A 59 -4.22 -8.23 -2.72
CA LEU A 59 -3.12 -8.25 -1.75
C LEU A 59 -2.05 -9.31 -2.08
N SER A 60 -1.68 -9.39 -3.36
CA SER A 60 -0.82 -10.45 -3.88
C SER A 60 0.29 -9.94 -4.79
N VAL A 61 1.20 -10.84 -5.15
CA VAL A 61 2.35 -10.55 -6.01
C VAL A 61 2.32 -11.47 -7.23
N LEU A 62 2.25 -10.88 -8.42
CA LEU A 62 2.43 -11.60 -9.67
C LEU A 62 3.93 -11.71 -9.99
N PHE A 63 4.40 -12.93 -10.20
CA PHE A 63 5.75 -13.18 -10.71
C PHE A 63 5.72 -13.35 -12.22
N THR A 64 6.43 -12.47 -12.92
CA THR A 64 6.58 -12.51 -14.38
C THR A 64 8.01 -12.12 -14.78
N THR A 65 8.24 -11.86 -16.07
CA THR A 65 9.53 -11.44 -16.60
C THR A 65 9.48 -9.98 -17.04
N CYS A 66 10.53 -9.23 -16.71
CA CYS A 66 10.73 -7.86 -17.16
C CYS A 66 10.54 -7.75 -18.67
N PRO A 67 9.62 -6.90 -19.14
CA PRO A 67 9.56 -6.57 -20.55
C PRO A 67 10.79 -5.74 -20.96
N ARG A 68 10.92 -5.45 -22.25
CA ARG A 68 12.00 -4.57 -22.72
C ARG A 68 11.79 -3.18 -22.11
N HIS A 69 12.88 -2.51 -21.74
CA HIS A 69 12.84 -1.09 -21.41
C HIS A 69 12.14 -0.34 -22.55
N GLY A 70 11.22 0.57 -22.21
CA GLY A 70 10.41 1.26 -23.22
C GLY A 70 9.11 0.53 -23.61
N THR A 71 8.80 -0.63 -23.04
CA THR A 71 7.55 -1.34 -23.35
C THR A 71 6.37 -0.65 -22.65
N PRO A 72 5.31 -0.27 -23.39
CA PRO A 72 4.08 0.23 -22.79
C PRO A 72 3.41 -0.86 -21.96
N MET A 73 2.97 -0.49 -20.76
CA MET A 73 2.25 -1.32 -19.81
C MET A 73 1.08 -0.54 -19.23
N ALA A 74 0.05 -1.28 -18.86
CA ALA A 74 -1.15 -0.73 -18.25
C ALA A 74 -1.60 -1.63 -17.10
N VAL A 75 -2.04 -1.03 -16.00
CA VAL A 75 -2.75 -1.72 -14.92
C VAL A 75 -4.18 -1.23 -14.91
N ARG A 76 -5.12 -2.17 -14.86
CA ARG A 76 -6.57 -1.93 -14.85
C ARG A 76 -7.20 -2.66 -13.67
N LYS A 77 -8.29 -2.12 -13.14
CA LYS A 77 -9.20 -2.90 -12.28
C LYS A 77 -9.96 -3.92 -13.13
N THR A 78 -10.52 -4.96 -12.50
CA THR A 78 -11.43 -5.90 -13.18
C THR A 78 -12.65 -5.22 -13.80
N SER A 79 -13.05 -4.05 -13.31
CA SER A 79 -14.11 -3.21 -13.90
C SER A 79 -13.75 -2.56 -15.24
N GLY A 80 -12.46 -2.61 -15.64
CA GLY A 80 -11.92 -1.91 -16.81
C GLY A 80 -11.45 -0.49 -16.53
N GLU A 81 -11.60 0.01 -15.30
CA GLU A 81 -11.09 1.32 -14.88
C GLU A 81 -9.55 1.34 -14.96
N ALA A 82 -9.01 2.40 -15.55
CA ALA A 82 -7.58 2.59 -15.66
C ALA A 82 -6.96 3.06 -14.35
N LEU A 83 -6.08 2.24 -13.77
CA LEU A 83 -5.28 2.63 -12.61
C LEU A 83 -4.02 3.36 -13.06
N GLU A 84 -3.23 2.74 -13.94
CA GLU A 84 -1.96 3.30 -14.38
C GLU A 84 -1.66 2.95 -15.84
N ASP A 85 -1.13 3.93 -16.57
CA ASP A 85 -0.49 3.76 -17.86
C ASP A 85 0.95 4.24 -17.77
N PHE A 86 1.89 3.38 -18.14
CA PHE A 86 3.31 3.71 -18.04
C PHE A 86 4.14 2.99 -19.10
N THR A 87 5.38 3.45 -19.23
CA THR A 87 6.39 2.80 -20.04
C THR A 87 7.43 2.21 -19.12
N PHE A 88 7.69 0.89 -19.23
CA PHE A 88 8.59 0.17 -18.34
C PHE A 88 9.99 0.84 -18.30
N PRO A 89 10.36 1.48 -17.17
CA PRO A 89 11.50 2.39 -17.14
C PRO A 89 12.82 1.70 -16.79
N VAL A 90 12.77 0.45 -16.33
CA VAL A 90 13.96 -0.23 -15.81
C VAL A 90 14.89 -0.70 -16.92
N LYS A 91 16.17 -0.34 -16.80
CA LYS A 91 17.25 -0.81 -17.67
C LYS A 91 18.33 -1.49 -16.84
N PHE A 92 18.48 -2.80 -17.01
CA PHE A 92 19.55 -3.56 -16.36
C PHE A 92 20.86 -3.44 -17.12
N GLY A 93 21.88 -2.88 -16.47
CA GLY A 93 23.23 -2.83 -17.00
C GLY A 93 23.86 -4.22 -17.12
N VAL A 94 24.84 -4.35 -18.01
CA VAL A 94 25.54 -5.63 -18.27
C VAL A 94 26.24 -6.15 -17.03
N GLY A 95 26.89 -5.27 -16.24
CA GLY A 95 27.56 -5.66 -15.00
C GLY A 95 26.62 -6.30 -13.97
N ALA A 96 25.41 -5.74 -13.81
CA ALA A 96 24.40 -6.28 -12.90
C ALA A 96 23.95 -7.70 -13.31
N ARG A 97 23.88 -7.99 -14.61
CA ARG A 97 23.55 -9.33 -15.14
C ARG A 97 24.71 -10.32 -15.09
N VAL A 98 25.95 -9.84 -15.19
CA VAL A 98 27.15 -10.69 -15.19
C VAL A 98 27.52 -11.15 -13.77
N PHE A 99 27.41 -10.24 -12.80
CA PHE A 99 27.88 -10.47 -11.43
C PHE A 99 26.74 -10.65 -10.42
N GLY A 100 25.49 -10.44 -10.82
CA GLY A 100 24.32 -10.50 -9.96
C GLY A 100 23.20 -11.39 -10.51
N LYS A 101 22.09 -11.41 -9.76
CA LYS A 101 20.81 -12.00 -10.15
C LYS A 101 19.75 -10.92 -10.00
N PRO A 102 19.72 -9.95 -10.92
CA PRO A 102 18.92 -8.76 -10.72
C PRO A 102 17.44 -9.15 -10.69
N ALA A 103 16.66 -8.40 -9.94
CA ALA A 103 15.20 -8.47 -9.93
C ALA A 103 14.64 -7.04 -9.99
N ALA A 104 13.47 -6.88 -10.61
CA ALA A 104 12.67 -5.67 -10.49
C ALA A 104 11.41 -5.95 -9.70
N VAL A 105 10.96 -4.92 -8.99
CA VAL A 105 9.63 -4.87 -8.38
C VAL A 105 8.91 -3.67 -8.98
N TYR A 106 7.67 -3.91 -9.40
CA TYR A 106 6.72 -2.88 -9.76
C TYR A 106 5.61 -2.83 -8.71
N ASN A 107 5.60 -1.76 -7.93
CA ASN A 107 4.63 -1.49 -6.89
C ASN A 107 3.45 -0.71 -7.48
N VAL A 108 2.32 -1.38 -7.71
CA VAL A 108 1.15 -0.77 -8.34
C VAL A 108 0.63 0.37 -7.46
N ALA A 109 0.55 1.55 -8.04
CA ALA A 109 0.16 2.82 -7.43
C ALA A 109 0.93 3.12 -6.13
N SER A 110 2.16 2.62 -6.01
CA SER A 110 2.99 2.73 -4.81
C SER A 110 2.28 2.25 -3.52
N ARG A 111 1.37 1.28 -3.65
CA ARG A 111 0.44 0.87 -2.58
C ARG A 111 1.03 -0.14 -1.60
N GLY A 112 2.01 -0.95 -2.01
CA GLY A 112 2.77 -1.80 -1.10
C GLY A 112 3.81 -1.00 -0.31
N ILE A 113 4.06 -1.38 0.94
CA ILE A 113 5.30 -1.00 1.65
C ILE A 113 6.27 -2.16 1.44
N ILE A 114 7.38 -1.90 0.76
CA ILE A 114 8.33 -2.95 0.35
C ILE A 114 9.55 -2.87 1.24
N GLU A 115 9.90 -3.96 1.90
CA GLU A 115 11.05 -4.02 2.80
C GLU A 115 12.07 -5.04 2.32
N LEU A 116 13.28 -4.55 2.01
CA LEU A 116 14.45 -5.36 1.76
C LEU A 116 15.16 -5.63 3.09
N ARG A 117 15.31 -6.91 3.45
CA ARG A 117 16.14 -7.37 4.57
C ARG A 117 17.42 -7.99 4.06
N ARG A 118 18.56 -7.58 4.63
CA ARG A 118 19.85 -8.28 4.50
C ARG A 118 20.10 -9.06 5.78
N ILE A 119 19.87 -10.36 5.71
CA ILE A 119 19.93 -11.27 6.85
C ILE A 119 21.35 -11.86 6.95
N PRO A 120 22.05 -11.68 8.08
CA PRO A 120 23.37 -12.25 8.30
C PRO A 120 23.27 -13.72 8.71
N TYR A 121 24.01 -14.57 8.03
CA TYR A 121 24.30 -15.94 8.43
C TYR A 121 25.77 -16.00 8.86
N ALA A 122 26.00 -16.44 10.08
CA ALA A 122 27.33 -16.47 10.66
C ALA A 122 27.72 -17.90 11.07
N GLY A 123 28.93 -18.30 10.71
CA GLY A 123 29.60 -19.45 11.32
C GLY A 123 30.07 -19.13 12.73
N ALA A 124 30.47 -20.15 13.48
CA ALA A 124 30.93 -19.98 14.86
C ALA A 124 32.02 -18.90 14.97
N GLY A 125 31.84 -17.95 15.91
CA GLY A 125 32.77 -16.85 16.16
C GLY A 125 32.62 -15.61 15.28
N ALA A 126 31.64 -15.57 14.35
CA ALA A 126 31.26 -14.37 13.61
C ALA A 126 29.87 -13.87 14.06
N SER A 127 29.61 -12.57 13.90
CA SER A 127 28.29 -11.96 14.16
C SER A 127 28.04 -10.82 13.17
N GLY A 128 26.80 -10.63 12.77
CA GLY A 128 26.34 -9.49 11.97
C GLY A 128 24.95 -9.06 12.41
N GLY A 129 24.59 -7.81 12.13
CA GLY A 129 23.24 -7.30 12.34
C GLY A 129 22.37 -7.49 11.10
N ILE A 130 21.06 -7.57 11.30
CA ILE A 130 20.09 -7.46 10.20
C ILE A 130 20.10 -6.01 9.73
N GLU A 131 20.22 -5.81 8.42
CA GLU A 131 20.05 -4.49 7.81
C GLU A 131 18.69 -4.47 7.09
N GLU A 132 17.92 -3.41 7.30
CA GLU A 132 16.60 -3.23 6.73
C GLU A 132 16.58 -1.98 5.87
N THR A 133 15.90 -2.05 4.72
CA THR A 133 15.69 -0.90 3.83
C THR A 133 14.25 -0.94 3.36
N ARG A 134 13.48 0.10 3.66
CA ARG A 134 12.07 0.22 3.27
C ARG A 134 11.94 1.15 2.07
N TYR A 135 11.08 0.76 1.15
CA TYR A 135 10.66 1.50 -0.04
C TYR A 135 9.16 1.73 0.08
N THR A 136 8.76 2.99 0.04
CA THR A 136 7.45 3.43 0.55
C THR A 136 6.62 4.15 -0.51
N SER A 137 7.29 4.84 -1.43
CA SER A 137 6.67 5.59 -2.54
C SER A 137 7.19 5.14 -3.90
N GLU A 138 8.24 4.32 -3.95
CA GLU A 138 8.86 3.90 -5.19
C GLU A 138 7.99 2.90 -5.97
N ARG A 139 7.63 3.29 -7.19
CA ARG A 139 6.93 2.40 -8.14
C ARG A 139 7.84 1.32 -8.69
N PHE A 140 9.07 1.66 -9.04
CA PHE A 140 10.03 0.73 -9.64
C PHE A 140 11.26 0.61 -8.76
N ILE A 141 11.47 -0.58 -8.22
CA ILE A 141 12.63 -0.88 -7.38
C ILE A 141 13.46 -1.94 -8.09
N THR A 142 14.77 -1.72 -8.18
CA THR A 142 15.69 -2.70 -8.75
C THR A 142 16.62 -3.24 -7.70
N PHE A 143 16.63 -4.56 -7.55
CA PHE A 143 17.56 -5.25 -6.68
C PHE A 143 18.71 -5.83 -7.51
N PRO A 144 19.99 -5.60 -7.13
CA PRO A 144 21.14 -6.21 -7.81
C PRO A 144 21.17 -7.74 -7.68
N ALA A 145 20.72 -8.27 -6.55
CA ALA A 145 20.63 -9.69 -6.28
C ALA A 145 19.53 -9.94 -5.24
N LEU A 146 18.41 -10.55 -5.63
CA LEU A 146 17.39 -11.00 -4.69
C LEU A 146 17.51 -12.51 -4.55
N ASP A 147 17.92 -12.98 -3.37
CA ASP A 147 18.09 -14.42 -3.13
C ASP A 147 16.73 -15.11 -2.95
N VAL A 148 15.79 -14.42 -2.29
CA VAL A 148 14.46 -14.94 -1.98
C VAL A 148 13.41 -13.82 -2.08
N ALA A 149 12.43 -13.99 -2.97
CA ALA A 149 11.13 -13.31 -2.87
C ALA A 149 10.22 -14.24 -2.08
N PHE A 150 9.57 -13.74 -1.02
CA PHE A 150 9.23 -14.55 0.16
C PHE A 150 8.62 -15.94 -0.13
N THR A 151 9.46 -16.95 0.13
CA THR A 151 9.21 -18.02 1.10
C THR A 151 10.20 -17.78 2.26
N ASP A 152 9.88 -18.19 3.49
CA ASP A 152 10.68 -17.89 4.68
C ASP A 152 12.19 -18.06 4.46
N ALA A 153 12.97 -16.99 4.70
CA ALA A 153 14.41 -17.07 4.63
C ALA A 153 14.90 -18.22 5.53
N PRO A 154 15.89 -19.03 5.10
CA PRO A 154 16.34 -20.17 5.89
C PRO A 154 16.67 -19.74 7.32
N GLN A 155 16.19 -20.44 8.34
CA GLN A 155 16.51 -20.04 9.72
C GLN A 155 18.01 -20.15 10.04
N SER A 156 18.75 -20.98 9.29
CA SER A 156 20.20 -21.12 9.42
C SER A 156 20.82 -21.54 8.09
N VAL A 157 22.08 -21.17 7.89
CA VAL A 157 22.92 -21.62 6.78
C VAL A 157 24.23 -22.13 7.38
N PRO A 158 24.63 -23.39 7.12
CA PRO A 158 25.88 -23.92 7.65
C PRO A 158 27.07 -23.20 6.99
N LEU A 159 27.85 -22.50 7.80
CA LEU A 159 29.01 -21.73 7.37
C LEU A 159 30.29 -22.13 8.13
N PRO A 160 31.47 -22.05 7.48
CA PRO A 160 32.73 -22.29 8.17
C PRO A 160 32.95 -21.30 9.34
N PRO A 161 33.72 -21.67 10.38
CA PRO A 161 34.06 -20.76 11.46
C PRO A 161 34.65 -19.45 10.96
N GLY A 162 34.26 -18.33 11.58
CA GLY A 162 34.70 -16.98 11.21
C GLY A 162 34.14 -16.44 9.90
N LYS A 163 33.25 -17.16 9.20
CA LYS A 163 32.57 -16.64 8.00
C LYS A 163 31.24 -15.98 8.31
N LEU A 164 30.96 -14.91 7.55
CA LEU A 164 29.71 -14.17 7.53
C LEU A 164 29.23 -14.07 6.08
N GLU A 165 27.98 -14.45 5.83
CA GLU A 165 27.30 -14.34 4.54
C GLU A 165 26.01 -13.55 4.74
N TYR A 166 25.66 -12.66 3.81
CA TYR A 166 24.38 -11.95 3.83
C TYR A 166 23.49 -12.50 2.73
N ARG A 167 22.21 -12.71 3.03
CA ARG A 167 21.19 -12.99 2.01
C ARG A 167 20.13 -11.91 1.99
N GLN A 168 19.66 -11.59 0.79
CA GLN A 168 18.64 -10.58 0.56
C GLN A 168 17.25 -11.23 0.44
N ALA A 169 16.32 -10.77 1.28
CA ALA A 169 14.91 -11.15 1.25
C ALA A 169 14.04 -9.89 1.11
N VAL A 170 12.92 -9.98 0.39
CA VAL A 170 12.00 -8.84 0.20
C VAL A 170 10.59 -9.18 0.66
N ASP A 171 10.10 -8.43 1.65
CA ASP A 171 8.69 -8.42 2.03
C ASP A 171 7.97 -7.36 1.19
N PHE A 172 6.89 -7.73 0.52
CA PHE A 172 6.15 -6.84 -0.38
C PHE A 172 4.99 -6.10 0.31
N PHE A 173 4.66 -6.49 1.55
CA PHE A 173 3.56 -5.93 2.34
C PHE A 173 4.01 -5.69 3.80
N ALA A 174 5.12 -4.96 3.96
CA ALA A 174 5.75 -4.74 5.26
C ALA A 174 5.03 -3.65 6.07
N GLY A 175 4.21 -4.07 7.05
CA GLY A 175 3.59 -3.18 8.02
C GLY A 175 2.39 -2.39 7.49
N ARG A 176 1.87 -1.46 8.29
CA ARG A 176 0.71 -0.60 7.98
C ARG A 176 1.12 0.85 7.70
N ASP A 177 0.30 1.58 6.93
CA ASP A 177 0.52 3.00 6.61
C ASP A 177 0.88 3.84 7.85
N ILE A 178 0.11 3.69 8.93
CA ILE A 178 0.30 4.48 10.17
C ILE A 178 1.60 4.11 10.91
N GLU A 179 2.02 2.84 10.85
CA GLU A 179 3.27 2.39 11.46
C GLU A 179 4.47 2.97 10.72
N LEU A 180 4.37 3.07 9.40
CA LEU A 180 5.39 3.72 8.59
C LEU A 180 5.47 5.22 8.87
N ILE A 181 4.33 5.91 8.99
CA ILE A 181 4.32 7.33 9.38
C ILE A 181 5.05 7.53 10.71
N TRP A 182 4.70 6.76 11.74
CA TRP A 182 5.36 6.88 13.06
C TRP A 182 6.86 6.60 12.99
N LEU A 183 7.29 5.64 12.16
CA LEU A 183 8.70 5.37 11.94
C LEU A 183 9.40 6.57 11.28
N LEU A 184 8.86 7.10 10.19
CA LEU A 184 9.44 8.23 9.47
C LEU A 184 9.49 9.48 10.34
N GLU A 185 8.46 9.72 11.16
CA GLU A 185 8.45 10.78 12.17
C GLU A 185 9.55 10.58 13.22
N ALA A 186 9.72 9.36 13.74
CA ALA A 186 10.76 9.03 14.71
C ALA A 186 12.18 9.21 14.13
N GLU A 187 12.35 9.02 12.82
CA GLU A 187 13.59 9.28 12.08
C GLU A 187 13.78 10.75 11.69
N GLY A 188 12.81 11.62 11.96
CA GLY A 188 12.83 13.04 11.59
C GLY A 188 12.62 13.30 10.09
N ARG A 189 12.11 12.32 9.34
CA ARG A 189 11.89 12.35 7.89
C ARG A 189 10.48 12.87 7.56
N PHE A 190 10.20 14.07 8.08
CA PHE A 190 8.89 14.72 8.04
C PHE A 190 8.36 14.95 6.62
N SER A 191 9.21 15.40 5.68
CA SER A 191 8.80 15.60 4.28
C SER A 191 8.34 14.32 3.60
N GLU A 192 8.95 13.19 3.96
CA GLU A 192 8.62 11.88 3.39
C GLU A 192 7.31 11.33 3.96
N CYS A 193 6.95 11.72 5.20
CA CYS A 193 5.64 11.42 5.78
C CYS A 193 4.52 12.09 4.97
N GLU A 194 4.68 13.38 4.66
CA GLU A 194 3.73 14.15 3.86
C GLU A 194 3.63 13.59 2.44
N GLU A 195 4.77 13.37 1.77
CA GLU A 195 4.80 12.80 0.41
C GLU A 195 4.09 11.45 0.35
N PHE A 196 4.40 10.55 1.30
CA PHE A 196 3.73 9.26 1.42
C PHE A 196 2.22 9.43 1.61
N ALA A 197 1.78 10.31 2.51
CA ALA A 197 0.36 10.52 2.78
C ALA A 197 -0.38 11.05 1.53
N VAL A 198 0.20 12.04 0.85
CA VAL A 198 -0.35 12.62 -0.39
C VAL A 198 -0.47 11.58 -1.48
N ASP A 199 0.55 10.73 -1.67
CA ASP A 199 0.53 9.69 -2.68
C ASP A 199 -0.58 8.66 -2.43
N ARG A 200 -0.80 8.28 -1.17
CA ARG A 200 -1.91 7.40 -0.79
C ARG A 200 -3.27 8.01 -1.07
N PHE A 201 -3.42 9.31 -0.80
CA PHE A 201 -4.64 10.03 -1.13
C PHE A 201 -4.88 10.10 -2.63
N ARG A 202 -3.86 10.45 -3.43
CA ARG A 202 -3.96 10.48 -4.90
C ARG A 202 -4.32 9.13 -5.50
N CYS A 203 -3.79 8.05 -4.93
CA CYS A 203 -4.00 6.69 -5.42
C CYS A 203 -5.31 6.04 -4.93
N GLY A 204 -6.12 6.72 -4.11
CA GLY A 204 -7.34 6.13 -3.53
C GLY A 204 -7.04 4.95 -2.61
N SER A 205 -5.88 4.99 -1.95
CA SER A 205 -5.38 3.94 -1.07
C SER A 205 -5.17 4.37 0.36
N ALA A 206 -5.49 5.64 0.68
CA ALA A 206 -5.39 6.17 2.02
C ALA A 206 -6.24 5.37 3.01
N SER A 207 -5.59 4.88 4.06
CA SER A 207 -6.29 4.34 5.23
C SER A 207 -6.97 5.47 6.02
N PRO A 208 -8.03 5.17 6.79
CA PRO A 208 -8.66 6.20 7.62
C PRO A 208 -7.73 6.80 8.69
N ASP A 209 -6.79 6.01 9.23
CA ASP A 209 -5.78 6.49 10.18
C ASP A 209 -4.85 7.54 9.53
N LEU A 210 -4.56 7.37 8.22
CA LEU A 210 -3.77 8.34 7.46
C LEU A 210 -4.52 9.67 7.25
N ALA A 211 -5.85 9.64 7.19
CA ALA A 211 -6.66 10.85 7.14
C ALA A 211 -6.58 11.67 8.44
N ASP A 212 -6.58 11.00 9.59
CA ASP A 212 -6.43 11.67 10.89
C ASP A 212 -5.03 12.30 11.02
N PHE A 213 -3.98 11.60 10.54
CA PHE A 213 -2.63 12.16 10.43
C PHE A 213 -2.59 13.38 9.51
N PHE A 214 -3.14 13.27 8.30
CA PHE A 214 -3.14 14.35 7.31
C PHE A 214 -3.88 15.60 7.80
N THR A 215 -5.04 15.44 8.45
CA THR A 215 -5.72 16.55 9.11
C THR A 215 -4.79 17.22 10.11
N SER A 216 -4.15 16.43 11.00
CA SER A 216 -3.24 16.93 12.03
C SER A 216 -2.04 17.69 11.46
N TRP A 217 -1.49 17.22 10.34
CA TRP A 217 -0.36 17.85 9.64
C TRP A 217 -0.69 19.27 9.17
N TYR A 218 -1.86 19.43 8.52
CA TYR A 218 -2.27 20.71 7.95
C TYR A 218 -3.04 21.61 8.91
N LEU A 219 -3.19 21.25 10.20
CA LEU A 219 -3.84 22.13 11.18
C LEU A 219 -3.15 23.50 11.31
N ALA A 220 -1.83 23.55 11.13
CA ALA A 220 -1.07 24.80 11.18
C ALA A 220 -1.15 25.61 9.86
N SER A 221 -1.59 24.97 8.77
CA SER A 221 -1.72 25.57 7.44
C SER A 221 -2.98 25.05 6.71
N PRO A 222 -4.20 25.29 7.24
CA PRO A 222 -5.41 24.66 6.72
C PRO A 222 -5.69 24.97 5.24
N ASP A 223 -5.40 26.20 4.81
CA ASP A 223 -5.56 26.61 3.41
C ASP A 223 -4.69 25.79 2.44
N ALA A 224 -3.47 25.41 2.86
CA ALA A 224 -2.58 24.60 2.05
C ALA A 224 -3.12 23.16 1.92
N GLY A 225 -3.62 22.59 3.02
CA GLY A 225 -4.23 21.27 3.02
C GLY A 225 -5.50 21.21 2.16
N ILE A 226 -6.36 22.23 2.24
CA ILE A 226 -7.59 22.33 1.43
C ILE A 226 -7.23 22.50 -0.06
N ALA A 227 -6.27 23.35 -0.40
CA ALA A 227 -5.84 23.54 -1.79
C ALA A 227 -5.33 22.22 -2.41
N LEU A 228 -4.58 21.43 -1.63
CA LEU A 228 -4.11 20.12 -2.05
C LEU A 228 -5.24 19.10 -2.19
N ILE A 229 -6.22 19.09 -1.27
CA ILE A 229 -7.40 18.24 -1.39
C ILE A 229 -8.19 18.60 -2.66
N ASP A 230 -8.38 19.89 -2.95
CA ASP A 230 -9.06 20.36 -4.15
C ASP A 230 -8.33 19.92 -5.42
N GLU A 231 -6.99 20.00 -5.44
CA GLU A 231 -6.17 19.46 -6.53
C GLU A 231 -6.42 17.97 -6.76
N ILE A 232 -6.39 17.17 -5.69
CA ILE A 232 -6.58 15.71 -5.78
C ILE A 232 -7.99 15.39 -6.29
N LEU A 233 -9.03 16.02 -5.72
CA LEU A 233 -10.43 15.82 -6.12
C LEU A 233 -10.68 16.21 -7.59
N VAL A 234 -10.11 17.33 -8.06
CA VAL A 234 -10.25 17.79 -9.46
C VAL A 234 -9.56 16.85 -10.43
N SER A 235 -8.43 16.25 -10.03
CA SER A 235 -7.72 15.27 -10.86
C SER A 235 -8.51 13.96 -11.08
N GLY A 236 -9.66 13.78 -10.41
CA GLY A 236 -10.46 12.56 -10.45
C GLY A 236 -9.81 11.38 -9.72
N GLY A 237 -8.74 11.64 -8.96
CA GLY A 237 -8.07 10.66 -8.12
C GLY A 237 -8.60 10.65 -6.69
N GLY A 238 -8.40 9.52 -6.00
CA GLY A 238 -8.52 9.42 -4.54
C GLY A 238 -9.85 8.93 -3.96
N ASP A 239 -9.83 8.62 -2.67
CA ASP A 239 -11.03 8.29 -1.88
C ASP A 239 -11.77 9.59 -1.56
N MET A 240 -12.80 9.87 -2.35
CA MET A 240 -13.62 11.08 -2.23
C MET A 240 -14.14 11.30 -0.80
N VAL A 241 -14.55 10.24 -0.11
CA VAL A 241 -15.15 10.36 1.23
C VAL A 241 -14.08 10.76 2.25
N LEU A 242 -12.91 10.11 2.22
CA LEU A 242 -11.83 10.45 3.13
C LEU A 242 -11.29 11.86 2.89
N LEU A 243 -11.10 12.25 1.62
CA LEU A 243 -10.66 13.61 1.27
C LEU A 243 -11.63 14.69 1.78
N HIS A 244 -12.94 14.48 1.58
CA HIS A 244 -13.93 15.43 2.08
C HIS A 244 -14.01 15.47 3.61
N ARG A 245 -13.74 14.35 4.32
CA ARG A 245 -13.66 14.37 5.78
C ARG A 245 -12.50 15.22 6.28
N VAL A 246 -11.31 15.03 5.71
CA VAL A 246 -10.14 15.86 6.03
C VAL A 246 -10.44 17.32 5.77
N ARG A 247 -11.05 17.63 4.61
CA ARG A 247 -11.48 18.98 4.26
C ARG A 247 -12.43 19.58 5.30
N GLN A 248 -13.45 18.85 5.72
CA GLN A 248 -14.39 19.31 6.76
C GLN A 248 -13.66 19.66 8.05
N ASP A 249 -12.73 18.81 8.47
CA ASP A 249 -12.01 19.00 9.73
C ASP A 249 -11.07 20.21 9.66
N LEU A 250 -10.40 20.43 8.52
CA LEU A 250 -9.60 21.63 8.28
C LEU A 250 -10.46 22.90 8.20
N GLU A 251 -11.56 22.88 7.44
CA GLU A 251 -12.48 24.02 7.30
C GLU A 251 -13.05 24.45 8.65
N LEU A 252 -13.37 23.50 9.53
CA LEU A 252 -13.88 23.79 10.88
C LEU A 252 -12.89 24.49 11.80
N THR A 253 -11.61 24.57 11.43
CA THR A 253 -10.60 25.31 12.23
C THR A 253 -10.67 26.82 12.02
N PHE A 254 -11.21 27.31 10.90
CA PHE A 254 -11.25 28.74 10.56
C PHE A 254 -12.59 29.23 9.97
N GLU A 255 -13.46 28.35 9.48
CA GLU A 255 -14.81 28.69 9.05
C GLU A 255 -15.85 28.44 10.15
N PRO A 256 -16.90 29.28 10.25
CA PRO A 256 -18.05 28.97 11.07
C PRO A 256 -18.71 27.66 10.63
N ARG A 257 -18.97 26.73 11.58
CA ARG A 257 -19.62 25.43 11.32
C ARG A 257 -20.84 25.52 10.40
N ARG A 258 -21.66 26.57 10.56
CA ARG A 258 -22.86 26.81 9.73
C ARG A 258 -22.53 26.94 8.22
N ALA A 259 -21.42 27.58 7.87
CA ALA A 259 -21.01 27.74 6.48
C ALA A 259 -20.61 26.38 5.87
N VAL A 260 -19.84 25.59 6.62
CA VAL A 260 -19.43 24.24 6.22
C VAL A 260 -20.66 23.32 6.08
N VAL A 261 -21.58 23.34 7.05
CA VAL A 261 -22.85 22.58 6.98
C VAL A 261 -23.64 22.92 5.71
N GLU A 262 -23.78 24.20 5.37
CA GLU A 262 -24.54 24.62 4.18
C GLU A 262 -23.83 24.23 2.87
N ARG A 263 -22.50 24.16 2.85
CA ARG A 263 -21.71 23.65 1.72
C ARG A 263 -22.02 22.17 1.48
N TYR A 264 -21.96 21.34 2.52
CA TYR A 264 -22.25 19.91 2.41
C TYR A 264 -23.74 19.60 2.21
N ARG A 265 -24.64 20.45 2.71
CA ARG A 265 -26.07 20.36 2.40
C ARG A 265 -26.33 20.53 0.90
N ARG A 266 -25.68 21.51 0.26
CA ARG A 266 -25.79 21.74 -1.19
C ARG A 266 -25.26 20.54 -1.99
N LEU A 267 -24.08 20.02 -1.65
CA LEU A 267 -23.54 18.82 -2.28
C LEU A 267 -24.49 17.62 -2.15
N TYR A 268 -25.07 17.40 -0.97
CA TYR A 268 -26.06 16.35 -0.78
C TYR A 268 -27.31 16.51 -1.67
N VAL A 269 -27.81 17.74 -1.83
CA VAL A 269 -28.96 18.04 -2.70
C VAL A 269 -28.61 17.89 -4.19
N GLU A 270 -27.39 18.23 -4.59
CA GLU A 270 -26.91 18.11 -5.96
C GLU A 270 -26.67 16.64 -6.37
N HIS A 271 -26.38 15.76 -5.40
CA HIS A 271 -26.06 14.35 -5.63
C HIS A 271 -26.98 13.38 -4.86
N PRO A 272 -28.31 13.39 -5.10
CA PRO A 272 -29.29 12.68 -4.27
C PRO A 272 -29.22 11.13 -4.37
N SER A 273 -28.51 10.60 -5.37
CA SER A 273 -28.37 9.15 -5.62
C SER A 273 -27.08 8.54 -5.05
N ASP A 274 -26.19 9.37 -4.52
CA ASP A 274 -24.91 8.94 -3.97
C ASP A 274 -24.94 9.02 -2.43
N PRO A 275 -24.92 7.86 -1.74
CA PRO A 275 -24.94 7.80 -0.28
C PRO A 275 -23.75 8.49 0.38
N SER A 276 -22.65 8.69 -0.35
CA SER A 276 -21.43 9.33 0.14
C SER A 276 -21.67 10.79 0.53
N TYR A 277 -22.40 11.56 -0.29
CA TYR A 277 -22.72 12.95 0.04
C TYR A 277 -23.73 13.06 1.19
N ALA A 278 -24.64 12.09 1.32
CA ALA A 278 -25.53 12.02 2.47
C ALA A 278 -24.75 11.79 3.78
N TYR A 279 -23.77 10.87 3.75
CA TYR A 279 -22.84 10.66 4.86
C TYR A 279 -22.07 11.94 5.20
N LEU A 280 -21.45 12.58 4.20
CA LEU A 280 -20.63 13.79 4.40
C LEU A 280 -21.46 14.93 4.98
N TYR A 281 -22.70 15.12 4.53
CA TYR A 281 -23.61 16.09 5.12
C TYR A 281 -24.00 15.71 6.55
N ALA A 282 -24.44 14.47 6.79
CA ALA A 282 -24.88 14.03 8.10
C ALA A 282 -23.77 14.05 9.16
N ARG A 283 -22.50 13.84 8.78
CA ARG A 283 -21.34 13.99 9.67
C ARG A 283 -21.24 15.40 10.27
N MET A 284 -21.78 16.40 9.57
CA MET A 284 -21.83 17.79 10.03
C MET A 284 -23.06 18.09 10.88
N LEU A 285 -23.97 17.13 11.09
CA LEU A 285 -25.14 17.24 11.96
C LEU A 285 -24.86 16.54 13.31
N SER A 286 -25.87 16.41 14.16
CA SER A 286 -25.75 15.63 15.39
C SER A 286 -27.07 14.96 15.80
N GLY A 287 -26.95 13.85 16.52
CA GLY A 287 -28.08 13.15 17.13
C GLY A 287 -29.14 12.75 16.10
N LYS A 288 -30.38 13.20 16.36
CA LYS A 288 -31.52 12.86 15.52
C LYS A 288 -31.39 13.39 14.10
N GLU A 289 -30.86 14.60 13.90
CA GLU A 289 -30.76 15.20 12.56
C GLU A 289 -29.82 14.39 11.65
N ALA A 290 -28.69 13.92 12.19
CA ALA A 290 -27.77 13.05 11.45
C ALA A 290 -28.44 11.71 11.09
N LEU A 291 -29.14 11.10 12.06
CA LEU A 291 -29.83 9.83 11.87
C LEU A 291 -30.98 9.91 10.87
N ASP A 292 -31.76 10.99 10.87
CA ASP A 292 -32.87 11.19 9.94
C ASP A 292 -32.37 11.23 8.48
N VAL A 293 -31.13 11.70 8.24
CA VAL A 293 -30.50 11.71 6.92
C VAL A 293 -29.97 10.32 6.52
N ILE A 294 -29.29 9.60 7.41
CA ILE A 294 -28.55 8.37 7.03
C ILE A 294 -29.34 7.08 7.24
N SER A 295 -30.31 7.04 8.15
CA SER A 295 -31.05 5.80 8.45
C SER A 295 -31.76 5.20 7.23
N PRO A 296 -32.41 6.00 6.35
CA PRO A 296 -33.01 5.48 5.12
C PRO A 296 -32.00 4.89 4.12
N LEU A 297 -30.70 5.21 4.29
CA LEU A 297 -29.64 4.84 3.36
C LEU A 297 -28.78 3.68 3.87
N LEU A 298 -29.06 3.13 5.06
CA LEU A 298 -28.26 2.04 5.63
C LEU A 298 -28.23 0.77 4.76
N GLU A 299 -29.26 0.55 3.94
CA GLU A 299 -29.25 -0.53 2.94
C GLU A 299 -28.16 -0.35 1.87
N SER A 300 -27.70 0.89 1.66
CA SER A 300 -26.61 1.26 0.74
C SER A 300 -25.22 1.23 1.39
N VAL A 301 -25.06 0.65 2.59
CA VAL A 301 -23.77 0.59 3.30
C VAL A 301 -22.63 -0.02 2.48
N ARG A 302 -22.91 -0.94 1.56
CA ARG A 302 -21.89 -1.49 0.65
C ARG A 302 -21.31 -0.45 -0.31
N ARG A 303 -22.10 0.58 -0.67
CA ARG A 303 -21.65 1.70 -1.52
C ARG A 303 -20.93 2.79 -0.71
N CYS A 304 -21.27 2.93 0.57
CA CYS A 304 -20.62 3.86 1.49
C CYS A 304 -20.60 3.28 2.91
N PRO A 305 -19.53 2.54 3.29
CA PRO A 305 -19.44 1.90 4.59
C PRO A 305 -19.46 2.90 5.76
N TRP A 306 -19.06 4.14 5.50
CA TRP A 306 -19.06 5.24 6.46
C TRP A 306 -20.44 5.60 7.02
N LEU A 307 -21.52 5.27 6.30
CA LEU A 307 -22.89 5.39 6.82
C LEU A 307 -23.08 4.57 8.10
N ALA A 308 -22.58 3.32 8.13
CA ALA A 308 -22.69 2.47 9.30
C ALA A 308 -21.79 2.96 10.45
N VAL A 309 -20.62 3.54 10.13
CA VAL A 309 -19.75 4.16 11.15
C VAL A 309 -20.46 5.33 11.84
N LEU A 310 -21.06 6.24 11.07
CA LEU A 310 -21.77 7.40 11.63
C LEU A 310 -23.02 6.98 12.40
N ALA A 311 -23.82 6.06 11.85
CA ALA A 311 -24.99 5.54 12.54
C ALA A 311 -24.60 4.85 13.86
N ALA A 312 -23.49 4.11 13.88
CA ALA A 312 -22.96 3.50 15.10
C ALA A 312 -22.58 4.57 16.14
N GLN A 313 -21.88 5.64 15.74
CA GLN A 313 -21.50 6.74 16.63
C GLN A 313 -22.73 7.42 17.25
N GLU A 314 -23.73 7.78 16.44
CA GLU A 314 -24.95 8.42 16.94
C GLU A 314 -25.78 7.49 17.83
N THR A 315 -25.82 6.19 17.51
CA THR A 315 -26.47 5.16 18.32
C THR A 315 -25.74 4.94 19.65
N LEU A 316 -24.41 5.05 19.66
CA LEU A 316 -23.58 4.98 20.86
C LEU A 316 -23.88 6.14 21.81
N LEU A 317 -24.02 7.36 21.29
CA LEU A 317 -24.41 8.55 22.08
C LEU A 317 -25.80 8.39 22.71
N GLN A 318 -26.69 7.64 22.08
CA GLN A 318 -28.00 7.26 22.63
C GLN A 318 -27.95 6.06 23.60
N ARG A 319 -26.75 5.60 23.99
CA ARG A 319 -26.52 4.46 24.89
C ARG A 319 -27.09 3.12 24.40
N ARG A 320 -27.27 2.97 23.08
CA ARG A 320 -27.72 1.72 22.43
C ARG A 320 -26.50 0.88 22.01
N PHE A 321 -25.69 0.49 22.99
CA PHE A 321 -24.35 -0.06 22.79
C PHE A 321 -24.31 -1.33 21.92
N ALA A 322 -25.23 -2.28 22.14
CA ALA A 322 -25.28 -3.53 21.37
C ALA A 322 -25.59 -3.30 19.88
N GLU A 323 -26.34 -2.27 19.56
CA GLU A 323 -26.66 -1.90 18.19
C GLU A 323 -25.54 -1.12 17.52
N ALA A 324 -24.92 -0.20 18.24
CA ALA A 324 -23.70 0.48 17.80
C ALA A 324 -22.60 -0.54 17.45
N ALA A 325 -22.40 -1.56 18.28
CA ALA A 325 -21.46 -2.65 18.01
C ALA A 325 -21.78 -3.39 16.70
N ARG A 326 -23.05 -3.71 16.42
CA ARG A 326 -23.45 -4.36 15.17
C ARG A 326 -23.12 -3.49 13.96
N LEU A 327 -23.42 -2.20 14.02
CA LEU A 327 -23.15 -1.27 12.93
C LEU A 327 -21.64 -1.10 12.70
N TYR A 328 -20.83 -1.00 13.76
CA TYR A 328 -19.38 -0.97 13.62
C TYR A 328 -18.80 -2.26 13.03
N MET A 329 -19.31 -3.43 13.41
CA MET A 329 -18.89 -4.71 12.80
C MET A 329 -19.26 -4.77 11.30
N THR A 330 -20.45 -4.29 10.91
CA THR A 330 -20.82 -4.18 9.50
C THR A 330 -19.84 -3.27 8.74
N ALA A 331 -19.49 -2.12 9.31
CA ALA A 331 -18.52 -1.21 8.69
C ALA A 331 -17.12 -1.82 8.60
N SER A 332 -16.65 -2.48 9.66
CA SER A 332 -15.33 -3.14 9.71
C SER A 332 -15.21 -4.24 8.65
N GLY A 333 -16.26 -5.02 8.40
CA GLY A 333 -16.26 -6.01 7.32
C GLY A 333 -16.21 -5.44 5.90
N LEU A 334 -16.36 -4.12 5.74
CA LEU A 334 -16.37 -3.44 4.44
C LEU A 334 -15.21 -2.45 4.26
N LEU A 335 -14.64 -1.92 5.34
CA LEU A 335 -13.52 -0.97 5.33
C LEU A 335 -12.15 -1.64 5.50
N GLY A 336 -12.10 -2.97 5.66
CA GLY A 336 -10.87 -3.71 5.94
C GLY A 336 -10.35 -3.50 7.37
N ASP A 337 -9.04 -3.70 7.56
CA ASP A 337 -8.36 -3.53 8.86
C ASP A 337 -8.19 -2.04 9.19
N TYR A 338 -9.22 -1.45 9.81
CA TYR A 338 -9.17 -0.11 10.39
C TYR A 338 -9.09 -0.19 11.91
N ALA A 339 -7.89 0.03 12.46
CA ALA A 339 -7.60 -0.10 13.88
C ALA A 339 -8.52 0.78 14.75
N GLY A 340 -8.85 1.99 14.29
CA GLY A 340 -9.77 2.89 14.97
C GLY A 340 -11.19 2.33 15.16
N LEU A 341 -11.65 1.40 14.31
CA LEU A 341 -12.92 0.70 14.50
C LEU A 341 -12.82 -0.46 15.49
N HIS A 342 -11.69 -1.16 15.54
CA HIS A 342 -11.51 -2.32 16.43
C HIS A 342 -11.72 -1.94 17.90
N ALA A 343 -11.12 -0.84 18.34
CA ALA A 343 -11.31 -0.33 19.70
C ALA A 343 -12.77 0.02 19.98
N ARG A 344 -13.44 0.71 19.04
CA ARG A 344 -14.85 1.12 19.18
C ARG A 344 -15.82 -0.05 19.23
N ILE A 345 -15.55 -1.13 18.47
CA ILE A 345 -16.32 -2.37 18.52
C ILE A 345 -16.18 -3.01 19.89
N ALA A 346 -14.94 -3.16 20.37
CA ALA A 346 -14.65 -3.76 21.67
C ALA A 346 -15.33 -2.97 22.81
N ASP A 347 -15.18 -1.64 22.83
CA ASP A 347 -15.79 -0.76 23.84
C ASP A 347 -17.31 -0.88 23.84
N ALA A 348 -17.94 -0.83 22.66
CA ALA A 348 -19.39 -0.95 22.54
C ALA A 348 -19.90 -2.32 23.04
N LEU A 349 -19.18 -3.41 22.77
CA LEU A 349 -19.52 -4.75 23.26
C LEU A 349 -19.33 -4.88 24.77
N LEU A 350 -18.21 -4.38 25.31
CA LEU A 350 -17.93 -4.42 26.75
C LEU A 350 -18.99 -3.65 27.55
N ILE A 351 -19.33 -2.43 27.11
CA ILE A 351 -20.35 -1.61 27.77
C ILE A 351 -21.74 -2.25 27.64
N ALA A 352 -22.00 -2.98 26.55
CA ALA A 352 -23.23 -3.76 26.38
C ALA A 352 -23.27 -5.04 27.24
N GLY A 353 -22.23 -5.36 28.02
CA GLY A 353 -22.13 -6.59 28.81
C GLY A 353 -21.86 -7.85 27.97
N ARG A 354 -21.34 -7.68 26.75
CA ARG A 354 -21.07 -8.77 25.78
C ARG A 354 -19.58 -9.12 25.72
N SER A 355 -18.95 -9.30 26.87
CA SER A 355 -17.50 -9.55 26.97
C SER A 355 -17.05 -10.85 26.29
N SER A 356 -17.90 -11.88 26.22
CA SER A 356 -17.62 -13.11 25.46
C SER A 356 -17.39 -12.83 23.99
N ASP A 357 -18.15 -11.89 23.43
CA ASP A 357 -18.18 -11.64 22.00
C ASP A 357 -16.97 -10.81 21.55
N VAL A 358 -16.31 -10.12 22.49
CA VAL A 358 -15.02 -9.45 22.25
C VAL A 358 -13.93 -10.48 21.98
N LEU A 359 -13.93 -11.61 22.70
CA LEU A 359 -12.95 -12.69 22.53
C LEU A 359 -13.10 -13.43 21.20
N GLU A 360 -14.29 -13.34 20.60
CA GLU A 360 -14.62 -13.93 19.30
C GLU A 360 -14.21 -13.03 18.12
N LEU A 361 -13.80 -11.78 18.37
CA LEU A 361 -13.44 -10.84 17.31
C LEU A 361 -12.18 -11.33 16.57
N PRO A 362 -12.15 -11.31 15.22
CA PRO A 362 -11.03 -11.82 14.43
C PRO A 362 -9.67 -11.20 14.82
N PHE A 363 -9.65 -9.89 15.08
CA PHE A 363 -8.44 -9.16 15.47
C PHE A 363 -7.98 -9.42 16.91
N VAL A 364 -8.86 -9.92 17.78
CA VAL A 364 -8.48 -10.39 19.12
C VAL A 364 -7.93 -11.80 19.03
N ARG A 365 -8.59 -12.68 18.26
CA ARG A 365 -8.15 -14.06 18.05
C ARG A 365 -6.79 -14.17 17.40
N SER A 366 -6.47 -13.31 16.43
CA SER A 366 -5.18 -13.30 15.76
C SER A 366 -4.01 -12.97 16.69
N GLN A 367 -4.25 -12.28 17.81
CA GLN A 367 -3.23 -11.97 18.82
C GLN A 367 -3.03 -13.09 19.86
N PHE A 368 -3.94 -14.06 19.93
CA PHE A 368 -3.85 -15.21 20.84
C PHE A 368 -4.01 -16.57 20.13
N PRO A 369 -3.14 -16.90 19.15
CA PRO A 369 -3.22 -18.20 18.48
C PRO A 369 -2.94 -19.32 19.50
N GLY A 370 -3.93 -20.19 19.73
CA GLY A 370 -3.78 -21.43 20.51
C GLY A 370 -4.35 -21.44 21.94
N ARG A 371 -5.27 -20.53 22.30
CA ARG A 371 -5.98 -20.57 23.60
C ARG A 371 -7.51 -20.58 23.47
N TYR A 372 -8.08 -21.43 22.63
CA TYR A 372 -9.50 -21.80 22.68
C TYR A 372 -9.69 -23.25 22.24
#